data_AF-A0A7S2UY22-F1
#
_entry.id   AF-A0A7S2UY22-F1
#
_cell.length_a   1.000
_cell.length_b   1.000
_cell.length_c   1.000
_cell.angle_alpha   90.00
_cell.angle_beta   90.00
_cell.angle_gamma   90.00
#
_symmetry.space_group_name_H-M   'P 1'
#
loop_
_entity.id
_entity.type
_entity.pdbx_description
1 polymer ?
#
loop_
_entity_poly.entity_id
_entity_poly.type
_entity_poly.pdbx_seq_one_letter_code
_entity_poly.pdbx_strand_id
1 'polypeptide(L)'
;WAILRDTAVLVMDEATANVDPDTDGLIQDTMQHEFKSCTVLCIAHRLNTIIYYDRVMVLEKGHIMEYDCPADLLQDDSSMFFSLCEKSGNLEELKAAAEASAMHGVES
;
A
#
# COMPACT_ATOMS: atom_id res chain seq x y z
N TRP A 1 11.08 11.54 -9.74
CA TRP A 1 12.32 10.75 -9.57
C TRP A 1 13.17 11.42 -8.53
N ALA A 2 13.16 10.90 -7.30
CA ALA A 2 14.11 11.28 -6.26
C ALA A 2 15.08 10.10 -6.15
N ILE A 3 16.23 10.23 -6.81
CA ILE A 3 17.35 9.30 -6.68
C ILE A 3 18.43 10.03 -5.86
N LEU A 4 19.00 9.31 -4.90
CA LEU A 4 20.22 9.62 -4.14
C LEU A 4 20.16 10.73 -3.09
N ARG A 5 19.56 10.40 -1.95
CA ARG A 5 20.12 10.73 -0.62
C ARG A 5 19.67 9.63 0.33
N ASP A 6 20.58 9.22 1.20
CA ASP A 6 20.37 8.32 2.34
C ASP A 6 19.33 8.94 3.28
N THR A 7 18.07 8.91 2.86
CA THR A 7 16.97 9.65 3.45
C THR A 7 16.23 8.65 4.31
N ALA A 8 16.17 8.90 5.61
CA ALA A 8 15.50 7.99 6.54
C ALA A 8 13.98 7.89 6.28
N VAL A 9 13.38 8.93 5.68
CA VAL A 9 11.94 9.02 5.41
C VAL A 9 11.66 9.57 4.02
N LEU A 10 10.95 8.81 3.18
CA LEU A 10 10.48 9.21 1.88
C LEU A 10 8.96 9.46 1.96
N VAL A 11 8.52 10.68 1.62
CA VAL A 11 7.08 11.01 1.55
C VAL A 11 6.68 11.14 0.08
N MET A 12 5.64 10.43 -0.32
CA MET A 12 5.11 10.40 -1.68
C MET A 12 3.62 10.73 -1.69
N ASP A 13 3.22 11.50 -2.69
CA ASP A 13 1.81 11.78 -2.96
C ASP A 13 1.47 11.16 -4.33
N GLU A 14 0.76 10.04 -4.31
CA GLU A 14 0.31 9.31 -5.48
C GLU A 14 -0.98 9.96 -6.04
N ALA A 15 -0.94 11.27 -6.27
CA ALA A 15 -2.06 12.02 -6.83
C ALA A 15 -2.02 12.13 -8.37
N THR A 16 -0.92 11.74 -9.02
CA THR A 16 -0.77 11.89 -10.48
C THR A 16 0.19 10.87 -11.06
N ALA A 17 -0.34 9.81 -11.67
CA ALA A 17 0.40 9.05 -12.67
C ALA A 17 -0.58 8.20 -13.49
N ASN A 18 -0.83 8.61 -14.74
CA ASN A 18 -1.50 7.80 -15.75
C ASN A 18 -0.48 6.74 -16.22
N VAL A 19 -0.09 5.87 -15.28
CA VAL A 19 1.05 4.96 -15.40
C VAL A 19 0.49 3.62 -15.86
N ASP A 20 1.03 3.13 -16.97
CA ASP A 20 0.69 1.82 -17.50
C ASP A 20 0.97 0.72 -16.46
N PRO A 21 0.19 -0.37 -16.43
CA PRO A 21 0.33 -1.46 -15.45
C PRO A 21 1.76 -2.03 -15.36
N ASP A 22 2.49 -2.08 -16.48
CA ASP A 22 3.89 -2.52 -16.53
C ASP A 22 4.82 -1.59 -15.75
N THR A 23 4.55 -0.29 -15.80
CA THR A 23 5.34 0.72 -15.11
C THR A 23 4.99 0.79 -13.62
N ASP A 24 3.74 0.49 -13.24
CA ASP A 24 3.36 0.33 -11.83
C ASP A 24 4.09 -0.84 -11.17
N GLY A 25 4.14 -1.98 -11.86
CA GLY A 25 4.88 -3.15 -11.38
C GLY A 25 6.35 -2.84 -11.12
N LEU A 26 6.98 -2.08 -12.03
CA LEU A 26 8.36 -1.63 -11.85
C LEU A 26 8.52 -0.65 -10.67
N ILE A 27 7.56 0.27 -10.48
CA ILE A 27 7.55 1.20 -9.34
C ILE A 27 7.43 0.41 -8.03
N GLN A 28 6.53 -0.57 -7.96
CA GLN A 28 6.37 -1.46 -6.82
C GLN A 28 7.62 -2.28 -6.52
N ASP A 29 8.22 -2.87 -7.54
CA ASP A 29 9.43 -3.67 -7.40
C ASP A 29 10.60 -2.81 -6.89
N THR A 30 10.72 -1.60 -7.42
CA THR A 30 11.71 -0.61 -6.95
C THR A 30 11.42 -0.20 -5.50
N MET A 31 10.15 0.04 -5.14
CA MET A 31 9.75 0.38 -3.76
C MET A 31 10.10 -0.74 -2.77
N GLN A 32 9.86 -1.99 -3.13
CA GLN A 32 10.14 -3.13 -2.26
C GLN A 32 11.64 -3.46 -2.15
N HIS A 33 12.42 -3.27 -3.21
CA HIS A 33 13.83 -3.68 -3.23
C HIS A 33 14.80 -2.55 -2.87
N GLU A 34 14.63 -1.36 -3.45
CA GLU A 34 15.60 -0.26 -3.33
C GLU A 34 15.42 0.57 -2.05
N PHE A 35 14.24 0.51 -1.41
CA PHE A 35 13.92 1.33 -0.23
C PHE A 35 13.77 0.53 1.07
N LYS A 36 14.26 -0.71 1.15
CA LYS A 36 14.20 -1.52 2.40
C LYS A 36 14.81 -0.83 3.64
N SER A 37 15.73 0.10 3.45
CA SER A 37 16.38 0.87 4.53
C SER A 37 15.72 2.23 4.82
N CYS A 38 14.64 2.58 4.13
CA CYS A 38 13.96 3.88 4.22
C CYS A 38 12.50 3.69 4.66
N THR A 39 11.99 4.56 5.55
CA THR A 39 10.55 4.60 5.85
C THR A 39 9.81 5.30 4.72
N VAL A 40 8.90 4.61 4.04
CA VAL A 40 8.10 5.18 2.95
C VAL A 40 6.70 5.51 3.45
N LEU A 41 6.33 6.78 3.39
CA LEU A 41 4.97 7.26 3.65
C LEU A 41 4.34 7.70 2.33
N CYS A 42 3.39 6.92 1.82
CA CYS A 42 2.67 7.23 0.60
C CYS A 42 1.21 7.59 0.89
N ILE A 43 0.74 8.70 0.32
CA ILE A 43 -0.69 9.01 0.21
C ILE A 43 -1.15 8.45 -1.13
N ALA A 44 -1.97 7.42 -1.09
CA ALA A 44 -2.31 6.62 -2.26
C ALA A 44 -3.81 6.60 -2.54
N HIS A 45 -4.19 6.70 -3.82
CA HIS A 45 -5.56 6.57 -4.29
C HIS A 45 -5.84 5.20 -4.94
N ARG A 46 -4.81 4.37 -5.11
CA ARG A 46 -4.87 3.08 -5.79
C ARG A 46 -4.67 1.95 -4.78
N LEU A 47 -5.73 1.18 -4.54
CA LEU A 47 -5.71 0.10 -3.56
C LEU A 47 -4.74 -1.03 -3.94
N ASN A 48 -4.55 -1.27 -5.24
CA ASN A 48 -3.57 -2.24 -5.75
C ASN A 48 -2.13 -1.87 -5.36
N THR A 49 -1.83 -0.59 -5.14
CA THR A 49 -0.50 -0.16 -4.69
C THR A 49 -0.35 -0.32 -3.18
N ILE A 50 -1.40 0.03 -2.45
CA ILE A 50 -1.45 0.06 -0.97
C ILE A 50 -1.35 -1.35 -0.37
N ILE A 51 -1.82 -2.38 -1.07
CA ILE A 51 -1.90 -3.76 -0.55
C ILE A 51 -0.55 -4.37 -0.17
N TYR A 52 0.54 -3.84 -0.73
CA TYR A 52 1.91 -4.32 -0.48
C TYR A 52 2.66 -3.50 0.58
N TYR A 53 2.01 -2.53 1.21
CA TYR A 53 2.62 -1.76 2.29
C TYR A 53 2.56 -2.54 3.60
N ASP A 54 3.55 -2.33 4.47
CA ASP A 54 3.59 -2.95 5.79
C ASP A 54 2.36 -2.60 6.64
N ARG A 55 1.88 -1.35 6.52
CA ARG A 55 0.72 -0.82 7.24
C ARG A 55 -0.05 0.19 6.39
N VAL A 56 -1.37 0.22 6.59
CA VAL A 56 -2.30 1.14 5.94
C VAL A 56 -2.98 1.99 6.99
N MET A 57 -3.09 3.29 6.74
CA MET A 57 -3.79 4.24 7.58
C MET A 57 -5.01 4.79 6.84
N VAL A 58 -6.21 4.60 7.39
CA VAL A 58 -7.44 5.21 6.86
C VAL A 58 -7.72 6.50 7.62
N LEU A 59 -7.77 7.61 6.91
CA LEU A 59 -8.07 8.93 7.46
C LEU A 59 -9.48 9.38 7.05
N GLU A 60 -10.29 9.79 8.01
CA GLU A 60 -11.59 10.43 7.77
C GLU A 60 -11.71 11.73 8.58
N LYS A 61 -12.02 12.85 7.92
CA LYS A 61 -12.25 14.16 8.55
C LYS A 61 -11.15 14.61 9.53
N GLY A 62 -9.90 14.24 9.25
CA GLY A 62 -8.75 14.58 10.09
C GLY A 62 -8.50 13.64 11.27
N HIS A 63 -9.23 12.52 11.35
CA HIS A 63 -9.05 11.48 12.36
C HIS A 63 -8.55 10.19 11.71
N ILE A 64 -7.67 9.47 12.43
CA ILE A 64 -7.27 8.11 12.07
C ILE A 64 -8.42 7.18 12.46
N MET A 65 -9.03 6.56 11.46
CA MET A 65 -10.10 5.59 11.68
C MET A 65 -9.52 4.20 11.90
N GLU A 66 -8.51 3.84 11.10
CA GLU A 66 -7.88 2.53 11.11
C GLU A 66 -6.39 2.65 10.83
N TYR A 67 -5.61 1.76 11.45
CA TYR A 67 -4.18 1.65 11.22
C TYR A 67 -3.70 0.24 11.52
N ASP A 68 -3.59 -0.59 10.49
CA ASP A 68 -3.00 -1.93 10.62
C ASP A 68 -2.46 -2.48 9.29
N CYS A 69 -1.99 -3.72 9.28
CA CYS A 69 -1.58 -4.36 8.03
C CYS A 69 -2.79 -4.57 7.08
N PRO A 70 -2.60 -4.49 5.76
CA PRO A 70 -3.68 -4.66 4.80
C PRO A 70 -4.43 -5.99 4.94
N ALA A 71 -3.71 -7.07 5.30
CA ALA A 71 -4.29 -8.40 5.45
C ALA A 71 -5.26 -8.49 6.64
N ASP A 72 -4.93 -7.85 7.77
CA ASP A 72 -5.81 -7.81 8.94
C ASP A 72 -7.02 -6.92 8.68
N LEU A 73 -6.81 -5.76 8.06
CA LEU A 73 -7.89 -4.83 7.71
C LEU A 73 -8.87 -5.39 6.66
N LEU A 74 -8.45 -6.37 5.85
CA LEU A 74 -9.30 -7.04 4.86
C LEU A 74 -10.02 -8.28 5.39
N GLN A 75 -9.60 -8.81 6.53
CA GLN A 75 -10.30 -9.91 7.22
C GLN A 75 -11.53 -9.40 7.98
N ASP A 76 -11.55 -8.13 8.36
CA ASP A 76 -12.69 -7.50 9.03
C ASP A 76 -13.63 -6.87 7.99
N ASP A 77 -14.76 -7.52 7.73
CA ASP A 77 -15.79 -7.00 6.81
C ASP A 77 -16.43 -5.68 7.30
N SER A 78 -16.24 -5.30 8.57
CA SER A 78 -16.70 -4.01 9.13
C SER A 78 -15.69 -2.87 8.99
N SER A 79 -14.49 -3.18 8.50
CA SER A 79 -13.41 -2.23 8.25
C SER A 79 -13.78 -1.21 7.16
N MET A 80 -13.39 0.04 7.37
CA MET A 80 -13.45 1.11 6.38
C MET A 80 -12.54 0.78 5.20
N PHE A 81 -11.36 0.21 5.45
CA PHE A 81 -10.48 -0.27 4.37
C PHE A 81 -11.16 -1.38 3.54
N PHE A 82 -11.81 -2.33 4.20
CA PHE A 82 -12.60 -3.37 3.50
C PHE A 82 -13.68 -2.74 2.62
N SER A 83 -14.44 -1.79 3.16
CA SER A 83 -15.49 -1.08 2.44
C SER A 83 -14.97 -0.28 1.24
N LEU A 84 -13.74 0.26 1.31
CA LEU A 84 -13.08 0.92 0.19
C LEU A 84 -12.68 -0.08 -0.90
N CYS A 85 -12.13 -1.23 -0.50
CA CYS A 85 -11.78 -2.33 -1.40
C CYS A 85 -13.00 -2.92 -2.10
N GLU A 86 -14.10 -3.12 -1.38
CA GLU A 86 -15.37 -3.60 -1.95
C GLU A 86 -15.89 -2.63 -3.03
N LYS A 87 -15.87 -1.33 -2.76
CA LYS A 87 -16.29 -0.29 -3.72
C LYS A 87 -15.41 -0.18 -4.95
N SER A 88 -14.15 -0.65 -4.89
CA SER A 88 -13.25 -0.66 -6.04
C SER A 88 -13.58 -1.73 -7.08
N GLY A 89 -14.39 -2.74 -6.71
CA GLY A 89 -14.76 -3.85 -7.59
C GLY A 89 -13.73 -4.98 -7.67
N ASN A 90 -12.56 -4.84 -7.04
CA ASN A 90 -11.45 -5.80 -7.10
C ASN A 90 -11.16 -6.49 -5.75
N LEU A 91 -12.18 -6.66 -4.90
CA LEU A 91 -12.00 -7.16 -3.53
C LEU A 91 -11.29 -8.52 -3.47
N GLU A 92 -11.68 -9.48 -4.30
CA GLU A 92 -11.11 -10.83 -4.32
C GLU A 92 -9.62 -10.81 -4.72
N GLU A 93 -9.26 -9.98 -5.71
CA GLU A 93 -7.88 -9.81 -6.14
C GLU A 93 -7.03 -9.15 -5.05
N LEU A 94 -7.57 -8.14 -4.36
CA LEU A 94 -6.89 -7.45 -3.27
C LEU A 94 -6.71 -8.36 -2.05
N LYS A 95 -7.70 -9.18 -1.70
CA LYS A 95 -7.57 -10.19 -0.64
C LYS A 95 -6.46 -11.19 -0.95
N ALA A 96 -6.46 -11.76 -2.16
CA ALA A 96 -5.43 -12.69 -2.59
C ALA A 96 -4.01 -12.06 -2.57
N ALA A 97 -3.90 -10.80 -3.01
CA ALA A 97 -2.63 -10.06 -2.98
C ALA A 97 -2.16 -9.77 -1.54
N ALA A 98 -3.06 -9.42 -0.62
CA ALA A 98 -2.75 -9.17 0.78
C ALA A 98 -2.21 -10.42 1.49
N GLU A 99 -2.86 -11.57 1.27
CA GLU A 99 -2.44 -12.85 1.83
C GLU A 99 -1.05 -13.27 1.30
N ALA A 100 -0.81 -13.09 -0.01
CA ALA A 100 0.48 -13.38 -0.62
C ALA A 100 1.60 -12.47 -0.09
N SER A 101 1.29 -11.20 0.18
CA SER A 101 2.22 -10.23 0.79
C SER A 101 2.52 -10.57 2.24
N ALA A 102 1.52 -10.98 3.02
CA ALA A 102 1.70 -11.38 4.43
C ALA A 102 2.62 -12.60 4.58
N MET A 103 2.59 -13.54 3.63
CA MET A 103 3.50 -14.70 3.62
C MET A 103 4.96 -14.33 3.33
N HIS A 104 5.23 -13.29 2.52
CA HIS A 104 6.59 -12.83 2.22
C HIS A 104 7.28 -12.11 3.39
N GLY A 105 6.53 -11.60 4.36
CA GLY A 105 7.06 -10.90 5.53
C GLY A 105 7.66 -11.79 6.62
N VAL A 106 7.60 -13.13 6.48
CA VAL A 106 8.05 -14.08 7.52
C VAL A 106 9.48 -14.61 7.28
N GLU A 107 10.10 -14.32 6.13
CA GLU A 107 11.51 -14.61 5.88
C GLU A 107 12.37 -13.35 6.13
N SER A 108 12.63 -13.03 7.40
CA SER A 108 13.62 -12.04 7.84
C SER A 108 14.16 -12.39 9.22
#